data_AF-A0A815NBZ4-F1
#
_entry.id   AF-A0A815NBZ4-F1
#
_cell.length_a   1.000
_cell.length_b   1.000
_cell.length_c   1.000
_cell.angle_alpha   90.00
_cell.angle_beta   90.00
_cell.angle_gamma   90.00
#
_symmetry.space_group_name_H-M   'P 1'
#
loop_
_entity.id
_entity.type
_entity.pdbx_description
1 polymer ?
#
loop_
_entity_poly.entity_id
_entity_poly.type
_entity_poly.pdbx_seq_one_letter_code
_entity_poly.pdbx_strand_id
1 'polypeptide(L)'
;NAWHDTKKPTIILTELRRTTNLNLPVYSADFRSLAIGDVRFDCDPECIEFVTKGTPNDVSHRKVHHESPNGALVSEHIECRSIFNPNIPDVEQGKSEMWFDIFPMSRPPSSALVDITQLKPMPFQLRVTIWNTVDVELNDENFVAGEKTSDIYVKAWVLDENDDGQQINVHYRSV
;
A
#
# COMPACT_ATOMS: atom_id res chain seq x y z
N ASN A 1 -2.43 11.40 -2.22
CA ASN A 1 -1.45 11.65 -3.28
C ASN A 1 -1.47 13.12 -3.62
N ALA A 2 -0.49 13.88 -3.14
CA ALA A 2 -0.32 15.29 -3.44
C ALA A 2 0.78 15.43 -4.51
N TRP A 3 0.70 16.45 -5.37
CA TRP A 3 1.79 16.84 -6.26
C TRP A 3 3.10 17.03 -5.51
N HIS A 4 4.20 16.54 -6.08
CA HIS A 4 5.52 16.60 -5.44
C HIS A 4 6.49 17.61 -6.09
N ASP A 5 6.14 18.29 -7.20
CA ASP A 5 7.01 19.31 -7.82
C ASP A 5 6.63 20.74 -7.40
N THR A 6 7.62 21.65 -7.35
CA THR A 6 7.44 23.09 -7.13
C THR A 6 6.51 23.75 -8.15
N LYS A 7 6.45 23.20 -9.38
CA LYS A 7 5.71 23.76 -10.50
C LYS A 7 4.58 22.82 -10.86
N LYS A 8 3.41 23.37 -11.18
CA LYS A 8 2.28 22.56 -11.68
C LYS A 8 2.68 21.78 -12.94
N PRO A 9 2.11 20.58 -13.18
CA PRO A 9 2.42 19.76 -14.36
C PRO A 9 2.33 20.55 -15.67
N THR A 10 1.35 21.46 -15.78
CA THR A 10 1.14 22.34 -16.94
C THR A 10 2.28 23.31 -17.18
N ILE A 11 2.87 23.86 -16.11
CA ILE A 11 4.02 24.76 -16.19
C ILE A 11 5.28 24.00 -16.60
N ILE A 12 5.51 22.81 -16.01
CA ILE A 12 6.63 21.95 -16.37
C ILE A 12 6.56 21.58 -17.86
N LEU A 13 5.40 21.15 -18.35
CA LEU A 13 5.20 20.81 -19.74
C LEU A 13 5.47 22.01 -20.69
N THR A 14 5.06 23.21 -20.28
CA THR A 14 5.30 24.44 -21.04
C THR A 14 6.79 24.78 -21.11
N GLU A 15 7.52 24.66 -20.00
CA GLU A 15 8.96 24.90 -19.96
C GLU A 15 9.75 23.87 -20.75
N LEU A 16 9.37 22.60 -20.60
CA LEU A 16 9.96 21.49 -21.33
C LEU A 16 9.78 21.71 -22.83
N ARG A 17 8.57 22.07 -23.28
CA ARG A 17 8.27 22.46 -24.67
C ARG A 17 9.23 23.52 -25.19
N ARG A 18 9.43 24.59 -24.43
CA ARG A 18 10.33 25.69 -24.81
C ARG A 18 11.78 25.25 -24.94
N THR A 19 12.19 24.26 -24.13
CA THR A 19 13.59 23.82 -24.05
C THR A 19 13.91 22.69 -25.03
N THR A 20 12.90 21.91 -25.44
CA THR A 20 13.06 20.69 -26.27
C THR A 20 12.34 20.76 -27.63
N ASN A 21 11.69 21.88 -27.97
CA ASN A 21 10.87 22.06 -29.19
C ASN A 21 9.77 20.99 -29.37
N LEU A 22 9.21 20.49 -28.28
CA LEU A 22 8.10 19.52 -28.34
C LEU A 22 6.84 20.16 -28.97
N ASN A 23 6.08 19.33 -29.68
CA ASN A 23 4.80 19.73 -30.25
C ASN A 23 3.73 19.89 -29.15
N LEU A 24 2.68 20.66 -29.44
CA LEU A 24 1.54 20.78 -28.53
C LEU A 24 0.80 19.44 -28.40
N PRO A 25 0.29 19.11 -27.20
CA PRO A 25 -0.60 17.97 -27.04
C PRO A 25 -1.89 18.17 -27.85
N VAL A 26 -2.22 17.19 -28.69
CA VAL A 26 -3.47 17.13 -29.46
C VAL A 26 -4.32 16.00 -28.90
N TYR A 27 -5.49 16.34 -28.37
CA TYR A 27 -6.45 15.37 -27.85
C TYR A 27 -7.36 14.87 -28.97
N SER A 28 -7.66 13.57 -28.99
CA SER A 28 -8.69 13.03 -29.87
C SER A 28 -10.07 13.53 -29.49
N ALA A 29 -10.98 13.61 -30.46
CA ALA A 29 -12.34 14.12 -30.27
C ALA A 29 -13.17 13.27 -29.28
N ASP A 30 -12.83 11.99 -29.15
CA ASP A 30 -13.43 11.05 -28.20
C ASP A 30 -12.74 11.04 -26.83
N PHE A 31 -11.71 11.86 -26.64
CA PHE A 31 -10.93 11.99 -25.41
C PHE A 31 -10.34 10.66 -24.91
N ARG A 32 -10.04 9.73 -25.81
CA ARG A 32 -9.40 8.44 -25.49
C ARG A 32 -7.93 8.40 -25.81
N SER A 33 -7.40 9.40 -26.51
CA SER A 33 -6.00 9.44 -26.86
C SER A 33 -5.46 10.87 -26.87
N LEU A 34 -4.17 10.98 -26.58
CA LEU A 34 -3.40 12.21 -26.63
C LEU A 34 -2.18 12.00 -27.52
N ALA A 35 -1.92 12.94 -28.43
CA ALA A 35 -0.73 12.92 -29.27
C ALA A 35 0.22 14.07 -28.93
N ILE A 36 1.51 13.78 -28.78
CA ILE A 36 2.58 14.77 -28.65
C ILE A 36 3.61 14.49 -29.75
N GLY A 37 3.54 15.25 -30.85
CA GLY A 37 4.33 14.94 -32.05
C GLY A 37 3.89 13.63 -32.67
N ASP A 38 4.84 12.72 -32.92
CA ASP A 38 4.58 11.40 -33.53
C ASP A 38 4.18 10.33 -32.49
N VAL A 39 4.14 10.72 -31.21
CA VAL A 39 3.82 9.82 -30.10
C VAL A 39 2.35 9.90 -29.76
N ARG A 40 1.71 8.75 -29.54
CA ARG A 40 0.34 8.64 -29.07
C ARG A 40 0.28 7.88 -27.75
N PHE A 41 -0.55 8.40 -26.86
CA PHE A 41 -0.82 7.87 -25.53
C PHE A 41 -2.30 7.52 -25.43
N ASP A 42 -2.61 6.30 -25.03
CA ASP A 42 -3.98 5.93 -24.70
C ASP A 42 -4.33 6.49 -23.31
N CYS A 43 -5.45 7.21 -23.26
CA CYS A 43 -5.88 7.96 -22.10
C CYS A 43 -7.21 7.42 -21.60
N ASP A 44 -7.36 7.44 -20.28
CA ASP A 44 -8.65 7.20 -19.65
C ASP A 44 -9.58 8.40 -19.96
N PRO A 45 -10.79 8.17 -20.52
CA PRO A 45 -11.73 9.25 -20.82
C PRO A 45 -12.03 10.16 -19.62
N GLU A 46 -12.09 9.60 -18.40
CA GLU A 46 -12.33 10.37 -17.18
C GLU A 46 -11.17 11.34 -16.86
N CYS A 47 -9.94 10.98 -17.24
CA CYS A 47 -8.77 11.83 -17.02
C CYS A 47 -8.74 13.06 -17.94
N ILE A 48 -9.21 12.94 -19.19
CA ILE A 48 -9.17 14.05 -20.16
C ILE A 48 -10.34 15.02 -19.99
N GLU A 49 -11.53 14.52 -19.65
CA GLU A 49 -12.68 15.37 -19.32
C GLU A 49 -12.34 16.32 -18.15
N PHE A 50 -11.52 15.86 -17.21
CA PHE A 50 -11.03 16.63 -16.08
C PHE A 50 -10.03 17.74 -16.48
N VAL A 51 -9.15 17.46 -17.44
CA VAL A 51 -8.15 18.42 -17.96
C VAL A 51 -8.82 19.54 -18.75
N THR A 52 -9.86 19.23 -19.52
CA THR A 52 -10.60 20.22 -20.32
C THR A 52 -11.57 21.06 -19.50
N LYS A 53 -12.09 20.54 -18.38
CA LYS A 53 -13.01 21.26 -17.46
C LYS A 53 -12.30 22.09 -16.38
N GLY A 54 -10.98 22.12 -16.35
CA GLY A 54 -10.21 23.13 -15.60
C GLY A 54 -10.07 22.89 -14.09
N THR A 55 -10.30 21.68 -13.59
CA THR A 55 -9.94 21.31 -12.21
C THR A 55 -8.66 20.46 -12.24
N PRO A 56 -7.47 21.03 -11.96
CA PRO A 56 -6.23 20.29 -11.99
C PRO A 56 -6.10 19.47 -10.71
N ASN A 57 -6.57 18.23 -10.71
CA ASN A 57 -6.13 17.23 -9.73
C ASN A 57 -5.03 16.37 -10.35
N ASP A 58 -3.99 16.15 -9.56
CA ASP A 58 -2.66 15.62 -9.90
C ASP A 58 -2.57 14.27 -10.62
N VAL A 59 -3.68 13.57 -10.79
CA VAL A 59 -3.67 12.13 -11.13
C VAL A 59 -3.57 11.90 -12.63
N SER A 60 -4.19 12.75 -13.46
CA SER A 60 -4.22 12.58 -14.93
C SER A 60 -2.89 12.91 -15.61
N HIS A 61 -2.05 13.73 -14.98
CA HIS A 61 -0.75 14.12 -15.54
C HIS A 61 0.34 13.05 -15.42
N ARG A 62 0.16 12.02 -14.58
CA ARG A 62 1.12 10.92 -14.43
C ARG A 62 1.16 10.00 -15.65
N LYS A 63 0.00 9.66 -16.23
CA LYS A 63 -0.07 8.67 -17.32
C LYS A 63 0.49 9.18 -18.66
N VAL A 64 0.26 10.45 -18.98
CA VAL A 64 0.76 11.09 -20.20
C VAL A 64 2.30 11.22 -20.22
N HIS A 65 2.95 11.07 -19.07
CA HIS A 65 4.38 11.25 -18.94
C HIS A 65 5.22 9.98 -19.18
N HIS A 66 4.56 8.81 -19.21
CA HIS A 66 5.21 7.51 -19.08
C HIS A 66 5.71 6.91 -20.42
N GLU A 67 5.23 7.38 -21.58
CA GLU A 67 5.41 6.66 -22.86
C GLU A 67 5.89 7.54 -24.05
N SER A 68 6.88 8.42 -23.85
CA SER A 68 7.55 9.11 -24.98
C SER A 68 8.73 8.28 -25.51
N PRO A 69 8.80 7.95 -26.83
CA PRO A 69 9.87 7.15 -27.44
C PRO A 69 11.22 7.86 -27.53
N ASN A 70 11.28 9.19 -27.38
CA ASN A 70 12.48 10.00 -27.64
C ASN A 70 13.18 10.51 -26.37
N GLY A 71 12.96 9.86 -25.23
CA GLY A 71 13.53 10.24 -23.94
C GLY A 71 12.42 10.32 -22.91
N ALA A 72 12.56 9.49 -21.87
CA ALA A 72 11.65 9.42 -20.75
C ALA A 72 11.39 10.84 -20.22
N LEU A 73 10.15 11.31 -20.34
CA LEU A 73 9.79 12.66 -19.88
C LEU A 73 9.99 12.80 -18.37
N VAL A 74 9.92 11.68 -17.64
CA VAL A 74 10.61 11.43 -16.37
C VAL A 74 11.21 10.03 -16.45
N SER A 75 12.52 9.89 -16.27
CA SER A 75 13.10 8.60 -15.91
C SER A 75 12.56 8.25 -14.54
N GLU A 76 11.55 7.38 -14.47
CA GLU A 76 11.10 6.84 -13.18
C GLU A 76 12.28 6.04 -12.61
N HIS A 77 13.04 6.67 -11.70
CA HIS A 77 14.08 5.99 -10.94
C HIS A 77 13.39 5.20 -9.83
N ILE A 78 12.75 4.10 -10.21
CA ILE A 78 12.25 3.11 -9.25
C ILE A 78 13.45 2.24 -8.85
N GLU A 79 13.95 2.42 -7.63
CA GLU A 79 14.86 1.44 -7.06
C GLU A 79 14.02 0.30 -6.49
N CYS A 80 14.15 -0.88 -7.09
CA CYS A 80 13.56 -2.10 -6.57
C CYS A 80 14.64 -2.95 -5.91
N ARG A 81 14.50 -3.25 -4.62
CA ARG A 81 15.36 -4.19 -3.90
C ARG A 81 14.54 -5.32 -3.28
N SER A 82 14.91 -6.55 -3.59
CA SER A 82 14.37 -7.73 -2.92
C SER A 82 14.83 -7.79 -1.46
N ILE A 83 13.91 -8.14 -0.57
CA ILE A 83 14.14 -8.25 0.86
C ILE A 83 14.31 -9.73 1.19
N PHE A 84 15.40 -10.06 1.87
CA PHE A 84 15.73 -11.41 2.32
C PHE A 84 15.94 -11.43 3.84
N ASN A 85 15.46 -12.49 4.50
CA ASN A 85 15.79 -12.75 5.90
C ASN A 85 17.16 -13.42 5.97
N PRO A 86 18.10 -12.94 6.81
CA PRO A 86 19.40 -13.58 7.00
C PRO A 86 19.35 -15.06 7.38
N ASN A 87 18.28 -15.49 8.06
CA ASN A 87 18.07 -16.88 8.46
C ASN A 87 17.59 -17.78 7.30
N ILE A 88 17.02 -17.19 6.25
CA ILE A 88 16.52 -17.88 5.04
C ILE A 88 16.85 -17.03 3.80
N PRO A 89 18.14 -16.90 3.44
CA PRO A 89 18.58 -15.94 2.44
C PRO A 89 18.14 -16.30 1.01
N ASP A 90 17.81 -17.58 0.75
CA ASP A 90 17.41 -18.05 -0.57
C ASP A 90 15.92 -17.81 -0.90
N VAL A 91 15.15 -17.30 0.07
CA VAL A 91 13.72 -17.02 -0.11
C VAL A 91 13.49 -15.52 -0.07
N GLU A 92 13.06 -14.95 -1.18
CA GLU A 92 12.59 -13.56 -1.23
C GLU A 92 11.29 -13.43 -0.43
N GLN A 93 11.24 -12.47 0.49
CA GLN A 93 10.11 -12.28 1.40
C GLN A 93 9.34 -10.98 1.14
N GLY A 94 9.78 -10.21 0.16
CA GLY A 94 9.15 -8.98 -0.25
C GLY A 94 10.05 -8.16 -1.15
N LYS A 95 9.51 -7.06 -1.65
CA LYS A 95 10.23 -6.08 -2.45
C LYS A 95 10.01 -4.69 -1.85
N SER A 96 11.10 -3.94 -1.72
CA SER A 96 11.03 -2.50 -1.48
C SER A 96 11.12 -1.79 -2.81
N GLU A 97 10.07 -1.05 -3.16
CA GLU A 97 10.01 -0.20 -4.35
C GLU A 97 10.05 1.25 -3.90
N MET A 98 11.11 1.98 -4.27
CA MET A 98 11.30 3.37 -3.89
C MET A 98 11.34 4.28 -5.12
N TRP A 99 10.52 5.33 -5.07
CA TRP A 99 10.45 6.37 -6.10
C TRP A 99 11.39 7.50 -5.70
N PHE A 100 12.40 7.79 -6.54
CA PHE A 100 13.30 8.91 -6.33
C PHE A 100 12.99 10.07 -7.26
N ASP A 101 12.75 11.25 -6.68
CA ASP A 101 12.76 12.51 -7.41
C ASP A 101 14.16 13.13 -7.34
N ILE A 102 14.87 13.15 -8.48
CA ILE A 102 16.21 13.73 -8.57
C ILE A 102 16.10 15.19 -9.05
N PHE A 103 16.43 16.14 -8.17
CA PHE A 103 16.44 17.56 -8.51
C PHE A 103 17.87 18.09 -8.67
N PRO A 104 18.13 19.00 -9.64
CA PRO A 104 19.41 19.70 -9.72
C PRO A 104 19.61 20.56 -8.47
N MET A 105 20.83 20.59 -7.94
CA MET A 105 21.18 21.33 -6.70
C MET A 105 20.84 22.84 -6.75
N SER A 106 20.65 23.40 -7.95
CA SER A 106 20.25 24.81 -8.15
C SER A 106 18.79 25.09 -7.82
N ARG A 107 17.95 24.06 -7.59
CA ARG A 107 16.53 24.22 -7.23
C ARG A 107 16.32 23.83 -5.77
N PRO A 108 15.52 24.61 -5.01
CA PRO A 108 15.13 24.18 -3.67
C PRO A 108 14.30 22.88 -3.76
N PRO A 109 14.37 22.00 -2.75
CA PRO A 109 13.53 20.81 -2.68
C PRO A 109 12.05 21.19 -2.82
N SER A 110 11.33 20.45 -3.67
CA SER A 110 9.98 20.82 -4.10
C SER A 110 8.88 20.56 -3.09
N SER A 111 9.08 19.57 -2.23
CA SER A 111 8.14 19.20 -1.18
C SER A 111 8.82 19.26 0.18
N ALA A 112 8.02 19.48 1.23
CA ALA A 112 8.47 19.18 2.58
C ALA A 112 8.99 17.75 2.62
N LEU A 113 10.11 17.53 3.31
CA LEU A 113 10.69 16.20 3.47
C LEU A 113 9.60 15.28 4.05
N VAL A 114 9.43 14.10 3.44
CA VAL A 114 8.56 13.08 4.00
C VAL A 114 9.14 12.68 5.34
N ASP A 115 8.36 12.83 6.40
CA ASP A 115 8.76 12.30 7.71
C ASP A 115 8.71 10.77 7.64
N ILE A 116 9.88 10.16 7.45
CA ILE A 116 10.08 8.71 7.45
C ILE A 116 10.42 8.18 8.85
N THR A 117 10.25 8.99 9.89
CA THR A 117 10.41 8.52 11.27
C THR A 117 9.52 7.30 11.47
N GLN A 118 10.10 6.23 12.00
CA GLN A 118 9.34 5.02 12.30
C GLN A 118 8.11 5.37 13.12
N LEU A 119 6.93 4.95 12.64
CA LEU A 119 5.71 5.11 13.39
C LEU A 119 5.91 4.47 14.75
N LYS A 120 5.79 5.28 15.81
CA LYS A 120 5.83 4.75 17.16
C LYS A 120 4.69 3.73 17.28
N PRO A 121 4.96 2.51 17.77
CA PRO A 121 3.91 1.53 17.99
C PRO A 121 2.81 2.17 18.82
N MET A 122 1.58 2.21 18.29
CA MET A 122 0.46 2.64 19.09
C MET A 122 0.13 1.52 20.07
N PRO A 123 -0.08 1.82 21.36
CA PRO A 123 -0.52 0.81 22.30
C PRO A 123 -1.86 0.24 21.81
N PHE A 124 -1.91 -1.08 21.66
CA PHE A 124 -3.12 -1.80 21.25
C PHE A 124 -3.46 -2.86 22.31
N GLN A 125 -4.73 -3.26 22.34
CA GLN A 125 -5.18 -4.35 23.20
C GLN A 125 -5.86 -5.40 22.33
N LEU A 126 -5.32 -6.62 22.35
CA LEU A 126 -5.99 -7.79 21.79
C LEU A 126 -6.99 -8.33 22.83
N ARG A 127 -8.26 -8.47 22.45
CA ARG A 127 -9.28 -9.13 23.28
C ARG A 127 -9.82 -10.34 22.55
N VAL A 128 -9.79 -11.48 23.22
CA VAL A 128 -10.40 -12.72 22.74
C VAL A 128 -11.55 -13.05 23.69
N THR A 129 -12.73 -13.32 23.14
CA THR A 129 -13.92 -13.69 23.91
C THR A 129 -14.36 -15.08 23.49
N ILE A 130 -14.41 -15.99 24.45
CA ILE A 130 -14.89 -17.36 24.25
C ILE A 130 -16.33 -17.40 24.75
N TRP A 131 -17.27 -17.49 23.82
CA TRP A 131 -18.71 -17.45 24.14
C TRP A 131 -19.25 -18.80 24.60
N ASN A 132 -18.92 -19.86 23.88
CA ASN A 132 -19.35 -21.22 24.19
C ASN A 132 -18.41 -22.23 23.52
N THR A 133 -18.47 -23.46 24.02
CA THR A 133 -17.90 -24.65 23.39
C THR A 133 -19.03 -25.64 23.14
N VAL A 134 -18.88 -26.50 22.12
CA VAL A 134 -19.85 -27.53 21.74
C VAL A 134 -19.07 -28.79 21.38
N ASP A 135 -19.65 -29.97 21.58
CA ASP A 135 -19.06 -31.27 21.27
C ASP A 135 -17.70 -31.51 21.97
N VAL A 136 -17.59 -31.05 23.23
CA VAL A 136 -16.44 -31.34 24.09
C VAL A 136 -16.53 -32.77 24.59
N GLU A 137 -15.41 -33.50 24.54
CA GLU A 137 -15.35 -34.88 25.02
C GLU A 137 -15.58 -34.94 26.54
N LEU A 138 -16.53 -35.79 26.95
CA LEU A 138 -16.89 -36.01 28.35
C LEU A 138 -16.06 -37.17 28.91
N ASN A 139 -15.08 -36.84 29.75
CA ASN A 139 -14.06 -37.77 30.23
C ASN A 139 -14.33 -38.32 31.64
N ASP A 140 -15.25 -37.72 32.39
CA ASP A 140 -15.65 -38.17 33.71
C ASP A 140 -17.01 -38.86 33.65
N GLU A 141 -17.20 -39.90 34.45
CA GLU A 141 -18.48 -40.59 34.61
C GLU A 141 -18.86 -40.65 36.10
N ASN A 142 -20.05 -40.16 36.43
CA ASN A 142 -20.56 -40.23 37.78
C ASN A 142 -20.92 -41.68 38.13
N PHE A 143 -20.14 -42.33 38.99
CA PHE A 143 -20.31 -43.73 39.40
C PHE A 143 -21.72 -44.07 39.90
N VAL A 144 -22.47 -43.10 40.43
CA VAL A 144 -23.82 -43.32 40.96
C VAL A 144 -24.91 -43.06 39.92
N ALA A 145 -24.75 -42.04 39.08
CA ALA A 145 -25.79 -41.59 38.14
C ALA A 145 -25.58 -42.09 36.69
N GLY A 146 -24.37 -42.54 36.34
CA GLY A 146 -23.97 -42.88 34.97
C GLY A 146 -23.88 -41.67 34.03
N GLU A 147 -24.02 -40.45 34.57
CA GLU A 147 -23.95 -39.21 33.80
C GLU A 147 -22.48 -38.90 33.47
N LYS A 148 -22.21 -38.63 32.20
CA LYS A 148 -20.88 -38.22 31.73
C LYS A 148 -20.73 -36.70 31.85
N THR A 149 -19.57 -36.26 32.32
CA THR A 149 -19.25 -34.84 32.52
C THR A 149 -17.79 -34.55 32.15
N SER A 150 -17.43 -33.28 31.97
CA SER A 150 -16.05 -32.83 31.89
C SER A 150 -15.84 -31.49 32.61
N ASP A 151 -14.66 -31.31 33.19
CA ASP A 151 -14.19 -30.01 33.66
C ASP A 151 -13.56 -29.25 32.48
N ILE A 152 -14.18 -28.14 32.07
CA ILE A 152 -13.80 -27.40 30.86
C ILE A 152 -13.02 -26.14 31.24
N TYR A 153 -11.87 -25.92 30.61
CA TYR A 153 -11.12 -24.67 30.66
C TYR A 153 -10.48 -24.38 29.31
N VAL A 154 -10.14 -23.12 29.07
CA VAL A 154 -9.41 -22.70 27.87
C VAL A 154 -8.18 -21.90 28.28
N LYS A 155 -7.05 -22.22 27.65
CA LYS A 155 -5.78 -21.50 27.76
C LYS A 155 -5.38 -21.01 26.37
N ALA A 156 -4.99 -19.75 26.27
CA ALA A 156 -4.54 -19.12 25.04
C ALA A 156 -3.18 -18.45 25.26
N TRP A 157 -2.33 -18.44 24.23
CA TRP A 157 -1.02 -17.82 24.24
C TRP A 157 -0.73 -17.21 22.87
N VAL A 158 0.19 -16.25 22.82
CA VAL A 158 0.70 -15.69 21.57
C VAL A 158 1.88 -16.54 21.11
N LEU A 159 1.98 -16.79 19.80
CA LEU A 159 3.12 -17.51 19.22
C LEU A 159 4.42 -16.80 19.62
N ASP A 160 5.42 -17.57 20.02
CA ASP A 160 6.72 -17.09 20.54
C ASP A 160 6.68 -16.46 21.96
N GLU A 161 5.53 -16.40 22.62
CA GLU A 161 5.35 -15.94 24.01
C GLU A 161 4.54 -16.97 24.85
N ASN A 162 5.01 -18.22 24.90
CA ASN A 162 4.31 -19.30 25.61
C ASN A 162 4.24 -19.10 27.14
N ASP A 163 5.18 -18.35 27.72
CA ASP A 163 5.25 -18.12 29.16
C ASP A 163 4.17 -17.14 29.67
N ASP A 164 3.53 -16.36 28.78
CA ASP A 164 2.45 -15.40 29.12
C ASP A 164 1.06 -15.90 28.70
N GLY A 165 0.83 -17.21 28.81
CA GLY A 165 -0.45 -17.81 28.50
C GLY A 165 -1.54 -17.39 29.50
N GLN A 166 -2.68 -16.91 28.99
CA GLN A 166 -3.86 -16.58 29.79
C GLN A 166 -4.87 -17.73 29.78
N GLN A 167 -5.57 -17.92 30.90
CA GLN A 167 -6.58 -18.97 31.02
C GLN A 167 -7.87 -18.46 31.65
N ILE A 168 -9.00 -19.04 31.24
CA ILE A 168 -10.30 -18.81 31.86
C ILE A 168 -10.48 -19.69 33.11
N ASN A 169 -11.52 -19.38 33.89
CA ASN A 169 -11.93 -20.24 35.01
C ASN A 169 -12.36 -21.63 34.54
N VAL A 170 -12.18 -22.62 35.41
CA VAL A 170 -12.66 -23.98 35.17
C VAL A 170 -14.17 -24.04 35.36
N HIS A 171 -14.87 -24.56 34.35
CA HIS A 171 -16.29 -24.88 34.40
C HIS A 171 -16.45 -26.35 34.80
N TYR A 172 -16.71 -26.57 36.08
CA TYR A 172 -16.78 -27.91 36.68
C TYR A 172 -18.01 -28.69 36.24
N ARG A 173 -17.83 -29.99 35.97
CA ARG A 173 -18.89 -30.96 35.67
C ARG A 173 -19.86 -30.47 34.60
N SER A 174 -19.31 -29.92 33.52
CA SER A 174 -20.11 -29.55 32.35
C SER A 174 -20.65 -30.82 31.70
N VAL A 175 -21.92 -30.78 31.29
CA VAL A 175 -22.66 -31.86 30.63
C VAL A 175 -22.79 -31.63 29.14
#